data_AF-A0A5J4YQ10-F1
#
_entry.id   AF-A0A5J4YQ10-F1
#
_cell.length_a   1.000
_cell.length_b   1.000
_cell.length_c   1.000
_cell.angle_alpha   90.00
_cell.angle_beta   90.00
_cell.angle_gamma   90.00
#
_symmetry.space_group_name_H-M   'P 1'
#
loop_
_entity.id
_entity.type
_entity.pdbx_description
1 polymer ?
#
loop_
_entity_poly.entity_id
_entity_poly.type
_entity_poly.pdbx_seq_one_letter_code
_entity_poly.pdbx_strand_id
1 'polypeptide(L)'
;MHATAWRRLTVVYAPLALATRHIARSVLGAPVFEAGVGVLRKAEQAGAAVCSSVHQSPLANLPRPVLVLLALACLGLAAVVAGLTLGMMSLDAVGLEILNNAAPSEADQRAAQAIIPVRKNGNLLLVTLLLTNTIAMEFLPLVLETLFPGGLVALIMSVVLIMIFSEILPQATFARYALRISAFFVPFVKILIMVLYPFSAPIAYLLDKLLGNEKPNVYSKEELKELLHAHTLERYGELTLDEMSMLRGTLDFANKSASDIMTKEKDVFMLSVDEVLDRKTMEEIMEAGYSRIPLYQNTRANVVALLLTKQLIMYDPDEELEIVSLIRKKKKNAKIRVAPPLYASQHTKLSDLLNEFQLGRSHMAIVYDDLNKKMEQRTLMGVVTLEDIIEEILQEEIVDESDAFLSNDAKIPVLRRDLKSGRLTRGFVGPALVTTKKIKGTSAIVLHEIDVKQIKKKMLAKMEFRMLETGSQGMTSAESSMAPTPRDAEHLTMARQRSNTYSAMSDWERTPLLPK
;
A
#
# COMPACT_ATOMS: atom_id res chain seq x y z
N MET A 1 31.34 21.86 62.29
CA MET A 1 30.64 20.56 62.22
C MET A 1 30.58 19.93 60.81
N HIS A 2 30.89 20.64 59.72
CA HIS A 2 30.84 20.08 58.35
C HIS A 2 32.10 19.31 57.89
N ALA A 3 33.28 19.56 58.46
CA ALA A 3 34.52 18.87 58.07
C ALA A 3 34.61 17.40 58.59
N THR A 4 33.92 17.09 59.69
CA THR A 4 33.86 15.74 60.27
C THR A 4 32.81 14.85 59.59
N ALA A 5 31.78 15.43 58.97
CA ALA A 5 30.79 14.70 58.18
C ALA A 5 31.39 14.18 56.86
N TRP A 6 32.23 14.98 56.18
CA TRP A 6 32.89 14.58 54.93
C TRP A 6 33.97 13.51 55.12
N ARG A 7 34.74 13.56 56.22
CA ARG A 7 35.69 12.48 56.58
C ARG A 7 34.97 11.16 56.94
N ARG A 8 33.77 11.22 57.52
CA ARG A 8 32.95 10.03 57.77
C ARG A 8 32.33 9.46 56.48
N LEU A 9 31.92 10.30 55.53
CA LEU A 9 31.46 9.83 54.21
C LEU A 9 32.61 9.20 53.39
N THR A 10 33.82 9.77 53.36
CA THR A 10 34.93 9.18 52.60
C THR A 10 35.34 7.80 53.13
N VAL A 11 35.29 7.58 54.46
CA VAL A 11 35.59 6.27 55.08
C VAL A 11 34.49 5.24 54.82
N VAL A 12 33.23 5.67 54.69
CA VAL A 12 32.07 4.79 54.44
C VAL A 12 31.92 4.42 52.96
N TYR A 13 32.30 5.29 52.02
CA TYR A 13 32.19 5.04 50.58
C TYR A 13 33.45 4.42 49.95
N ALA A 14 34.61 4.47 50.62
CA ALA A 14 35.83 3.77 50.18
C ALA A 14 35.65 2.26 49.95
N PRO A 15 35.00 1.49 50.86
CA PRO A 15 34.74 0.06 50.62
C PRO A 15 33.71 -0.16 49.51
N LEU A 16 32.76 0.75 49.29
CA LEU A 16 31.77 0.66 48.21
C LEU A 16 32.40 0.92 46.83
N ALA A 17 33.34 1.86 46.74
CA ALA A 17 34.15 2.12 45.54
C ALA A 17 35.14 0.98 45.24
N LEU A 18 35.71 0.35 46.28
CA LEU A 18 36.54 -0.84 46.15
C LEU A 18 35.72 -2.07 45.73
N ALA A 19 34.51 -2.24 46.27
CA ALA A 19 33.60 -3.32 45.93
C ALA A 19 33.08 -3.18 44.48
N THR A 20 32.69 -1.99 44.06
CA THR A 20 32.28 -1.73 42.67
C THR A 20 33.43 -1.90 41.68
N ARG A 21 34.67 -1.51 42.05
CA ARG A 21 35.88 -1.83 41.26
C ARG A 21 36.16 -3.33 41.20
N HIS A 22 35.98 -4.07 42.29
CA HIS A 22 36.17 -5.52 42.30
C HIS A 22 35.13 -6.25 41.45
N ILE A 23 33.86 -5.82 41.54
CA ILE A 23 32.75 -6.37 40.75
C ILE A 23 32.93 -6.03 39.26
N ALA A 24 33.30 -4.79 38.92
CA ALA A 24 33.57 -4.40 37.54
C ALA A 24 34.79 -5.15 36.96
N ARG A 25 35.85 -5.36 37.76
CA ARG A 25 37.04 -6.14 37.38
C ARG A 25 36.74 -7.63 37.22
N SER A 26 35.80 -8.19 37.99
CA SER A 26 35.38 -9.59 37.87
C SER A 26 34.41 -9.84 36.72
N VAL A 27 33.56 -8.86 36.37
CA VAL A 27 32.57 -8.99 35.29
C VAL A 27 33.17 -8.71 33.90
N LEU A 28 34.05 -7.71 33.78
CA LEU A 28 34.61 -7.29 32.49
C LEU A 28 35.96 -7.94 32.16
N GLY A 29 36.59 -8.61 33.12
CA GLY A 29 37.95 -9.14 33.00
C GLY A 29 39.02 -8.05 33.19
N ALA A 30 40.14 -8.43 33.83
CA ALA A 30 41.25 -7.53 34.17
C ALA A 30 41.80 -6.68 32.99
N PRO A 31 42.01 -7.22 31.77
CA PRO A 31 42.57 -6.42 30.68
C PRO A 31 41.60 -5.35 30.15
N VAL A 32 40.29 -5.64 30.12
CA VAL A 32 39.26 -4.68 29.65
C VAL A 32 39.00 -3.60 30.69
N PHE A 33 39.00 -3.96 31.97
CA PHE A 33 38.87 -3.00 33.06
C PHE A 33 40.07 -2.05 33.14
N GLU A 34 41.31 -2.56 33.02
CA GLU A 34 42.49 -1.70 32.99
C GLU A 34 42.58 -0.86 31.72
N ALA A 35 42.09 -1.34 30.57
CA ALA A 35 41.93 -0.54 29.37
C ALA A 35 40.89 0.59 29.56
N GLY A 36 39.74 0.31 30.18
CA GLY A 36 38.71 1.31 30.48
C GLY A 36 39.15 2.38 31.48
N VAL A 37 39.86 1.97 32.54
CA VAL A 37 40.49 2.90 33.49
C VAL A 37 41.62 3.69 32.83
N GLY A 38 42.37 3.08 31.91
CA GLY A 38 43.38 3.76 31.10
C GLY A 38 42.79 4.80 30.15
N VAL A 39 41.63 4.52 29.55
CA VAL A 39 40.87 5.48 28.72
C VAL A 39 40.34 6.61 29.59
N LEU A 40 39.78 6.32 30.78
CA LEU A 40 39.34 7.36 31.72
C LEU A 40 40.50 8.23 32.20
N ARG A 41 41.68 7.65 32.47
CA ARG A 41 42.88 8.38 32.89
C ARG A 41 43.48 9.20 31.74
N LYS A 42 43.42 8.71 30.49
CA LYS A 42 43.76 9.49 29.30
C LYS A 42 42.75 10.60 29.04
N ALA A 43 41.46 10.38 29.30
CA ALA A 43 40.42 11.41 29.23
C ALA A 43 40.58 12.46 30.34
N GLU A 44 41.02 12.06 31.54
CA GLU A 44 41.37 12.94 32.65
C GLU A 44 42.63 13.77 32.33
N GLN A 45 43.64 13.17 31.68
CA GLN A 45 44.84 13.87 31.21
C GLN A 45 44.58 14.79 30.01
N ALA A 46 43.72 14.39 29.07
CA ALA A 46 43.26 15.23 27.97
C ALA A 46 42.39 16.38 28.48
N GLY A 47 41.50 16.10 29.45
CA GLY A 47 40.71 17.10 30.17
C GLY A 47 41.59 18.07 30.93
N ALA A 48 42.67 17.62 31.58
CA ALA A 48 43.64 18.48 32.25
C ALA A 48 44.46 19.36 31.29
N ALA A 49 44.78 18.87 30.08
CA ALA A 49 45.44 19.66 29.04
C ALA A 49 44.50 20.69 28.38
N VAL A 50 43.20 20.40 28.30
CA VAL A 50 42.17 21.38 27.95
C VAL A 50 41.97 22.39 29.10
N CYS A 51 41.99 21.94 30.35
CA CYS A 51 41.83 22.80 31.53
C CYS A 51 42.98 23.85 31.65
N SER A 52 44.21 23.48 31.29
CA SER A 52 45.35 24.42 31.26
C SER A 52 45.28 25.45 30.12
N SER A 53 44.62 25.14 29.00
CA SER A 53 44.39 26.09 27.90
C SER A 53 43.14 26.96 28.12
N VAL A 54 42.11 26.45 28.81
CA VAL A 54 40.92 27.23 29.20
C VAL A 54 41.24 28.32 30.21
N HIS A 55 42.20 28.10 31.13
CA HIS A 55 42.64 29.13 32.09
C HIS A 55 43.37 30.33 31.43
N GLN A 56 43.81 30.21 30.18
CA GLN A 56 44.37 31.31 29.36
C GLN A 56 43.38 31.83 28.31
N SER A 57 42.15 31.31 28.29
CA SER A 57 41.14 31.68 27.28
C SER A 57 40.47 33.03 27.62
N PRO A 58 40.05 33.81 26.61
CA PRO A 58 39.33 35.06 26.82
C PRO A 58 37.99 34.89 27.58
N LEU A 59 37.47 33.66 27.66
CA LEU A 59 36.26 33.31 28.42
C LEU A 59 36.46 33.43 29.94
N ALA A 60 37.67 33.20 30.45
CA ALA A 60 37.98 33.28 31.88
C ALA A 60 37.86 34.71 32.44
N ASN A 61 37.95 35.73 31.58
CA ASN A 61 37.86 37.14 31.96
C ASN A 61 36.41 37.68 31.97
N LEU A 62 35.42 36.87 31.56
CA LEU A 62 34.02 37.30 31.51
C LEU A 62 33.34 37.18 32.88
N PRO A 63 32.42 38.10 33.22
CA PRO A 63 31.66 38.00 34.45
C PRO A 63 30.75 36.76 34.39
N ARG A 64 30.66 36.03 35.52
CA ARG A 64 29.83 34.82 35.67
C ARG A 64 28.41 34.91 35.08
N PRO A 65 27.62 36.00 35.25
CA PRO A 65 26.30 36.09 34.63
C PRO A 65 26.34 36.05 33.10
N VAL A 66 27.37 36.61 32.46
CA VAL A 66 27.54 36.58 31.00
C VAL A 66 27.86 35.17 30.54
N LEU A 67 28.69 34.44 31.27
CA LEU A 67 28.99 33.02 30.97
C LEU A 67 27.75 32.14 31.12
N VAL A 68 26.89 32.37 32.12
CA VAL A 68 25.62 31.63 32.26
C VAL A 68 24.69 31.94 31.09
N LEU A 69 24.56 33.22 30.70
CA LEU A 69 23.76 33.61 29.55
C LEU A 69 24.29 32.99 28.25
N LEU A 70 25.62 32.94 28.09
CA LEU A 70 26.27 32.29 26.96
C LEU A 70 26.01 30.78 26.94
N ALA A 71 26.12 30.10 28.08
CA ALA A 71 25.79 28.67 28.18
C ALA A 71 24.33 28.39 27.81
N LEU A 72 23.39 29.21 28.30
CA LEU A 72 21.96 29.10 27.95
C LEU A 72 21.72 29.38 26.46
N ALA A 73 22.39 30.37 25.89
CA ALA A 73 22.31 30.68 24.46
C ALA A 73 22.83 29.52 23.61
N CYS A 74 23.95 28.90 23.99
CA CYS A 74 24.49 27.72 23.30
C CYS A 74 23.57 26.51 23.41
N LEU A 75 23.01 26.25 24.60
CA LEU A 75 22.04 25.17 24.81
C LEU A 75 20.79 25.36 23.96
N GLY A 76 20.24 26.57 23.92
CA GLY A 76 19.07 26.92 23.11
C GLY A 76 19.35 26.86 21.60
N LEU A 77 20.52 27.34 21.16
CA LEU A 77 20.94 27.26 19.76
C LEU A 77 21.08 25.79 19.32
N ALA A 78 21.80 24.98 20.10
CA ALA A 78 21.95 23.55 19.85
C ALA A 78 20.59 22.85 19.79
N ALA A 79 19.69 23.15 20.72
CA ALA A 79 18.34 22.61 20.76
C ALA A 79 17.53 22.91 19.50
N VAL A 80 17.47 24.19 19.09
CA VAL A 80 16.73 24.61 17.91
C VAL A 80 17.32 23.98 16.65
N VAL A 81 18.65 23.98 16.51
CA VAL A 81 19.31 23.45 15.30
C VAL A 81 19.17 21.92 15.22
N ALA A 82 19.33 21.19 16.31
CA ALA A 82 19.11 19.74 16.34
C ALA A 82 17.66 19.38 15.97
N GLY A 83 16.68 20.08 16.56
CA GLY A 83 15.27 19.92 16.22
C GLY A 83 14.98 20.23 14.75
N LEU A 84 15.51 21.34 14.23
CA LEU A 84 15.38 21.75 12.83
C LEU A 84 16.03 20.77 11.86
N THR A 85 17.16 20.18 12.24
CA THR A 85 17.83 19.16 11.43
C THR A 85 16.91 17.98 11.22
N LEU A 86 16.34 17.43 12.29
CA LEU A 86 15.39 16.32 12.17
C LEU A 86 14.11 16.77 11.44
N GLY A 87 13.51 17.88 11.85
CA GLY A 87 12.22 18.34 11.32
C GLY A 87 12.25 18.71 9.84
N MET A 88 13.28 19.42 9.37
CA MET A 88 13.38 19.77 7.94
C MET A 88 13.86 18.60 7.09
N MET A 89 14.73 17.72 7.59
CA MET A 89 15.19 16.56 6.82
C MET A 89 14.12 15.47 6.72
N SER A 90 13.26 15.32 7.73
CA SER A 90 12.13 14.40 7.67
C SER A 90 11.04 14.83 6.69
N LEU A 91 11.01 16.10 6.30
CA LEU A 91 10.09 16.60 5.29
C LEU A 91 10.68 16.37 3.90
N ASP A 92 10.12 15.40 3.19
CA ASP A 92 10.51 15.10 1.81
C ASP A 92 10.11 16.24 0.86
N ALA A 93 10.91 16.46 -0.18
CA ALA A 93 10.66 17.50 -1.17
C ALA A 93 9.34 17.26 -1.94
N VAL A 94 9.06 16.01 -2.32
CA VAL A 94 7.80 15.66 -3.01
C VAL A 94 6.62 15.80 -2.04
N GLY A 95 6.78 15.32 -0.80
CA GLY A 95 5.78 15.52 0.26
C GLY A 95 5.43 17.00 0.49
N LEU A 96 6.43 17.89 0.51
CA LEU A 96 6.23 19.33 0.63
C LEU A 96 5.52 19.93 -0.59
N GLU A 97 5.81 19.45 -1.80
CA GLU A 97 5.10 19.87 -3.03
C GLU A 97 3.64 19.41 -3.02
N ILE A 98 3.37 18.19 -2.55
CA ILE A 98 2.00 17.70 -2.36
C ILE A 98 1.26 18.59 -1.35
N LEU A 99 1.86 18.90 -0.20
CA LEU A 99 1.27 19.81 0.79
C LEU A 99 1.09 21.23 0.25
N ASN A 100 1.98 21.70 -0.62
CA ASN A 100 1.81 22.99 -1.27
C ASN A 100 0.58 23.04 -2.21
N ASN A 101 0.17 21.92 -2.80
CA ASN A 101 -0.93 21.88 -3.76
C ASN A 101 -2.25 21.40 -3.16
N ALA A 102 -2.19 20.52 -2.15
CA ALA A 102 -3.33 19.78 -1.64
C ALA A 102 -3.41 19.79 -0.09
N ALA A 103 -2.79 20.76 0.59
CA ALA A 103 -2.92 20.84 2.04
C ALA A 103 -4.38 21.13 2.48
N PRO A 104 -4.83 20.54 3.60
CA PRO A 104 -6.16 20.78 4.15
C PRO A 104 -6.33 22.18 4.75
N SER A 105 -5.23 22.93 4.98
CA SER A 105 -5.27 24.28 5.55
C SER A 105 -4.31 25.22 4.81
N GLU A 106 -4.76 26.46 4.56
CA GLU A 106 -3.91 27.52 3.99
C GLU A 106 -2.64 27.77 4.83
N ALA A 107 -2.71 27.60 6.15
CA ALA A 107 -1.57 27.80 7.02
C ALA A 107 -0.47 26.76 6.77
N ASP A 108 -0.86 25.50 6.59
CA ASP A 108 0.07 24.40 6.30
C ASP A 108 0.60 24.49 4.86
N GLN A 109 -0.20 25.00 3.92
CA GLN A 109 0.25 25.33 2.56
C GLN A 109 1.35 26.40 2.55
N ARG A 110 1.14 27.53 3.25
CA ARG A 110 2.14 28.60 3.38
C ARG A 110 3.41 28.12 4.08
N ALA A 111 3.25 27.23 5.08
CA ALA A 111 4.38 26.61 5.77
C ALA A 111 5.22 25.75 4.82
N ALA A 112 4.59 24.93 3.98
CA ALA A 112 5.29 24.14 2.97
C ALA A 112 6.03 25.04 1.95
N GLN A 113 5.37 26.08 1.44
CA GLN A 113 5.96 27.06 0.51
C GLN A 113 7.24 27.72 1.06
N ALA A 114 7.25 28.04 2.35
CA ALA A 114 8.40 28.65 2.99
C ALA A 114 9.62 27.71 3.07
N ILE A 115 9.38 26.41 3.27
CA ILE A 115 10.43 25.40 3.49
C ILE A 115 11.03 24.89 2.18
N ILE A 116 10.20 24.71 1.13
CA ILE A 116 10.62 24.21 -0.19
C ILE A 116 11.95 24.81 -0.70
N PRO A 117 12.16 26.14 -0.75
CA PRO A 117 13.40 26.71 -1.30
C PRO A 117 14.65 26.35 -0.49
N VAL A 118 14.50 26.10 0.81
CA VAL A 118 15.59 25.72 1.71
C VAL A 118 15.87 24.22 1.61
N ARG A 119 14.83 23.39 1.49
CA ARG A 119 14.93 21.93 1.38
C ARG A 119 15.43 21.45 0.02
N LYS A 120 15.21 22.24 -1.04
CA LYS A 120 15.66 21.93 -2.41
C LYS A 120 17.16 21.65 -2.51
N ASN A 121 17.97 22.34 -1.69
CA ASN A 121 19.40 22.09 -1.58
C ASN A 121 19.69 21.32 -0.28
N GLY A 122 19.21 20.08 -0.20
CA GLY A 122 19.22 19.28 1.04
C GLY A 122 20.61 19.07 1.61
N ASN A 123 21.61 18.77 0.78
CA ASN A 123 23.00 18.60 1.23
C ASN A 123 23.59 19.89 1.82
N LEU A 124 23.31 21.06 1.23
CA LEU A 124 23.74 22.36 1.77
C LEU A 124 23.06 22.67 3.11
N LEU A 125 21.76 22.40 3.20
CA LEU A 125 20.98 22.56 4.42
C LEU A 125 21.51 21.65 5.53
N LEU A 126 21.72 20.37 5.23
CA LEU A 126 22.23 19.35 6.15
C LEU A 126 23.58 19.77 6.72
N VAL A 127 24.54 20.09 5.86
CA VAL A 127 25.87 20.50 6.29
C VAL A 127 25.80 21.76 7.16
N THR A 128 25.00 22.75 6.79
CA THR A 128 24.89 24.01 7.55
C THR A 128 24.33 23.77 8.94
N LEU A 129 23.25 23.00 9.07
CA LEU A 129 22.64 22.72 10.36
C LEU A 129 23.54 21.82 11.22
N LEU A 130 24.16 20.79 10.64
CA LEU A 130 25.11 19.94 11.37
C LEU A 130 26.31 20.73 11.88
N LEU A 131 26.91 21.58 11.05
CA LEU A 131 28.05 22.41 11.43
C LEU A 131 27.65 23.36 12.58
N THR A 132 26.51 24.02 12.47
CA THR A 132 25.99 24.89 13.54
C THR A 132 25.75 24.10 14.83
N ASN A 133 25.17 22.90 14.72
CA ASN A 133 24.91 22.03 15.85
C ASN A 133 26.20 21.61 16.55
N THR A 134 27.19 21.14 15.79
CA THR A 134 28.50 20.74 16.29
C THR A 134 29.21 21.90 16.99
N ILE A 135 29.20 23.11 16.42
CA ILE A 135 29.78 24.29 17.08
C ILE A 135 29.10 24.55 18.43
N ALA A 136 27.77 24.55 18.46
CA ALA A 136 27.03 24.86 19.68
C ALA A 136 27.25 23.78 20.77
N MET A 137 27.33 22.51 20.38
CA MET A 137 27.53 21.37 21.28
C MET A 137 28.95 21.28 21.83
N GLU A 138 29.97 21.61 21.05
CA GLU A 138 31.36 21.62 21.52
C GLU A 138 31.70 22.86 22.34
N PHE A 139 31.04 23.99 22.06
CA PHE A 139 31.28 25.23 22.80
C PHE A 139 30.66 25.22 24.21
N LEU A 140 29.54 24.52 24.41
CA LEU A 140 28.84 24.48 25.70
C LEU A 140 29.68 23.85 26.84
N PRO A 141 30.34 22.69 26.68
CA PRO A 141 31.24 22.13 27.68
C PRO A 141 32.39 23.08 28.06
N LEU A 142 32.95 23.83 27.09
CA LEU A 142 34.02 24.80 27.34
C LEU A 142 33.54 25.96 28.24
N VAL A 143 32.33 26.45 28.01
CA VAL A 143 31.71 27.50 28.86
C VAL A 143 31.39 26.95 30.25
N LEU A 144 30.89 25.72 30.35
CA LEU A 144 30.55 25.08 31.62
C LEU A 144 31.79 24.77 32.49
N GLU A 145 32.89 24.33 31.89
CA GLU A 145 34.16 24.13 32.59
C GLU A 145 34.69 25.45 33.19
N THR A 146 34.48 26.57 32.49
CA THR A 146 34.83 27.91 32.99
C THR A 146 33.93 28.38 34.14
N LEU A 147 32.64 28.00 34.13
CA LEU A 147 31.66 28.34 35.16
C LEU A 147 31.79 27.49 36.43
N PHE A 148 32.02 26.19 36.27
CA PHE A 148 32.11 25.20 37.34
C PHE A 148 33.44 24.44 37.25
N PRO A 149 34.55 25.03 37.71
CA PRO A 149 35.85 24.37 37.66
C PRO A 149 35.80 23.08 38.47
N GLY A 150 35.91 21.95 37.79
CA GLY A 150 35.68 20.65 38.41
C GLY A 150 35.84 19.45 37.47
N GLY A 151 36.21 19.66 36.20
CA GLY A 151 36.56 18.66 35.20
C GLY A 151 35.49 17.60 34.99
N LEU A 152 35.47 16.60 35.87
CA LEU A 152 34.51 15.50 35.86
C LEU A 152 33.07 15.97 36.09
N VAL A 153 32.85 16.92 37.00
CA VAL A 153 31.49 17.43 37.31
C VAL A 153 30.94 18.23 36.14
N ALA A 154 31.75 19.11 35.55
CA ALA A 154 31.35 19.91 34.39
C ALA A 154 31.07 19.03 33.17
N LEU A 155 31.90 18.00 32.93
CA LEU A 155 31.71 17.03 31.85
C LEU A 155 30.39 16.24 32.01
N ILE A 156 30.12 15.69 33.19
CA ILE A 156 28.87 14.94 33.42
C ILE A 156 27.67 15.87 33.26
N MET A 157 27.74 17.08 33.83
CA MET A 157 26.67 18.07 33.71
C MET A 157 26.44 18.49 32.25
N SER A 158 27.50 18.71 31.47
CA SER A 158 27.37 19.10 30.06
C SER A 158 26.72 18.01 29.23
N VAL A 159 27.12 16.75 29.41
CA VAL A 159 26.53 15.61 28.70
C VAL A 159 25.04 15.46 29.02
N VAL A 160 24.66 15.53 30.30
CA VAL A 160 23.25 15.40 30.70
C VAL A 160 22.40 16.56 30.15
N LEU A 161 22.91 17.79 30.22
CA LEU A 161 22.20 18.97 29.73
C LEU A 161 22.03 18.92 28.20
N ILE A 162 23.08 18.62 27.44
CA ILE A 162 23.02 18.49 25.99
C ILE A 162 22.03 17.38 25.59
N MET A 163 22.16 16.21 26.20
CA MET A 163 21.32 15.05 25.86
C MET A 163 19.83 15.34 26.08
N ILE A 164 19.45 15.92 27.22
CA ILE A 164 18.04 16.17 27.52
C ILE A 164 17.51 17.38 26.76
N PHE A 165 18.21 18.52 26.85
CA PHE A 165 17.68 19.81 26.41
C PHE A 165 18.05 20.18 24.98
N SER A 166 19.15 19.64 24.43
CA SER A 166 19.58 19.94 23.06
C SER A 166 19.31 18.80 22.08
N GLU A 167 19.17 17.55 22.53
CA GLU A 167 18.92 16.41 21.65
C GLU A 167 17.50 15.85 21.82
N ILE A 168 17.22 15.17 22.94
CA ILE A 168 16.01 14.36 23.09
C ILE A 168 14.73 15.21 23.02
N LEU A 169 14.64 16.25 23.86
CA LEU A 169 13.43 17.05 23.96
C LEU A 169 13.15 17.86 22.67
N PRO A 170 14.14 18.55 22.07
CA PRO A 170 13.90 19.27 20.83
C PRO A 170 13.57 18.35 19.66
N GLN A 171 14.33 17.28 19.45
CA GLN A 171 14.07 16.35 18.34
C GLN A 171 12.68 15.70 18.47
N ALA A 172 12.28 15.27 19.67
CA ALA A 172 10.94 14.71 19.89
C ALA A 172 9.82 15.72 19.59
N THR A 173 10.03 17.00 19.91
CA THR A 173 9.04 18.06 19.65
C THR A 173 8.94 18.37 18.15
N PHE A 174 10.09 18.52 17.49
CA PHE A 174 10.15 18.85 16.07
C PHE A 174 9.70 17.69 15.19
N ALA A 175 9.88 16.44 15.61
CA ALA A 175 9.35 15.28 14.89
C ALA A 175 7.81 15.29 14.81
N ARG A 176 7.12 15.80 15.84
CA ARG A 176 5.64 15.84 15.89
C ARG A 176 5.04 17.04 15.17
N TYR A 177 5.73 18.17 15.18
CA TYR A 177 5.25 19.44 14.61
C TYR A 177 6.20 20.00 13.55
N ALA A 178 6.82 19.10 12.77
CA ALA A 178 7.91 19.41 11.84
C ALA A 178 7.56 20.55 10.88
N LEU A 179 6.39 20.49 10.25
CA LEU A 179 5.96 21.46 9.23
C LEU A 179 5.86 22.89 9.80
N ARG A 180 5.08 23.07 10.87
CA ARG A 180 4.80 24.41 11.42
C ARG A 180 6.01 25.03 12.09
N ILE A 181 6.74 24.24 12.88
CA ILE A 181 7.93 24.74 13.59
C ILE A 181 9.04 25.06 12.58
N SER A 182 9.30 24.17 11.61
CA SER A 182 10.33 24.43 10.60
C SER A 182 10.01 25.67 9.77
N ALA A 183 8.75 25.86 9.37
CA ALA A 183 8.32 27.04 8.63
C ALA A 183 8.57 28.35 9.40
N PHE A 184 8.30 28.35 10.71
CA PHE A 184 8.58 29.51 11.56
C PHE A 184 10.08 29.87 11.60
N PHE A 185 10.97 28.87 11.60
CA PHE A 185 12.41 29.06 11.66
C PHE A 185 13.10 29.17 10.30
N VAL A 186 12.39 29.09 9.17
CA VAL A 186 12.94 29.34 7.82
C VAL A 186 13.82 30.60 7.73
N PRO A 187 13.39 31.80 8.21
CA PRO A 187 14.24 32.99 8.13
C PRO A 187 15.54 32.83 8.92
N PHE A 188 15.49 32.20 10.10
CA PHE A 188 16.68 31.90 10.91
C PHE A 188 17.64 30.96 10.17
N VAL A 189 17.12 29.91 9.53
CA VAL A 189 17.91 28.96 8.75
C VAL A 189 18.56 29.64 7.53
N LYS A 190 17.84 30.52 6.83
CA LYS A 190 18.40 31.30 5.71
C LYS A 190 19.57 32.18 6.15
N ILE A 191 19.49 32.78 7.33
CA ILE A 191 20.60 33.54 7.93
C ILE A 191 21.79 32.63 8.22
N LEU A 192 21.55 31.46 8.83
CA LEU A 192 22.63 30.49 9.09
C LEU A 192 23.31 30.04 7.80
N ILE A 193 22.53 29.71 6.76
CA ILE A 193 23.06 29.34 5.44
C ILE A 193 23.89 30.49 4.87
N MET A 194 23.42 31.74 4.95
CA MET A 194 24.17 32.89 4.45
C MET A 194 25.51 33.07 5.18
N VAL A 195 25.53 32.96 6.51
CA VAL A 195 26.73 33.16 7.34
C VAL A 195 27.74 32.02 7.16
N LEU A 196 27.27 30.77 7.15
CA LEU A 196 28.11 29.58 7.05
C LEU A 196 28.36 29.14 5.60
N TYR A 197 27.77 29.81 4.61
CA TYR A 197 27.95 29.52 3.18
C TYR A 197 29.41 29.25 2.75
N PRO A 198 30.42 30.06 3.13
CA PRO A 198 31.80 29.83 2.68
C PRO A 198 32.38 28.50 3.18
N PHE A 199 31.88 27.96 4.28
CA PHE A 199 32.32 26.68 4.85
C PHE A 199 31.41 25.52 4.43
N SER A 200 30.09 25.72 4.43
CA SER A 200 29.11 24.68 4.10
C SER A 200 29.08 24.34 2.61
N ALA A 201 29.22 25.32 1.71
CA ALA A 201 29.16 25.11 0.27
C ALA A 201 30.23 24.15 -0.29
N PRO A 202 31.53 24.26 0.04
CA PRO A 202 32.53 23.33 -0.48
C PRO A 202 32.32 21.90 0.04
N ILE A 203 31.88 21.74 1.29
CA ILE A 203 31.58 20.43 1.87
C ILE A 203 30.34 19.82 1.20
N ALA A 204 29.28 20.61 0.99
CA ALA A 204 28.08 20.16 0.29
C ALA A 204 28.38 19.76 -1.17
N TYR A 205 29.17 20.54 -1.89
CA TYR A 205 29.60 20.22 -3.25
C TYR A 205 30.42 18.92 -3.31
N LEU A 206 31.30 18.69 -2.32
CA LEU A 206 32.04 17.44 -2.20
C LEU A 206 31.10 16.26 -1.95
N LEU A 207 30.09 16.44 -1.10
CA LEU A 207 29.07 15.44 -0.81
C LEU A 207 28.25 15.10 -2.07
N ASP A 208 27.81 16.11 -2.81
CA ASP A 208 27.08 15.96 -4.09
C ASP A 208 27.91 15.16 -5.11
N LYS A 209 29.23 15.37 -5.16
CA LYS A 209 30.11 14.65 -6.08
C LYS A 209 30.36 13.19 -5.68
N LEU A 210 30.40 12.90 -4.37
CA LEU A 210 30.70 11.56 -3.85
C LEU A 210 29.44 10.67 -3.80
N LEU A 211 28.31 11.21 -3.36
CA LEU A 211 27.06 10.46 -3.15
C LEU A 211 26.03 10.71 -4.26
N GLY A 212 26.22 11.73 -5.08
CA GLY A 212 25.22 12.22 -6.02
C GLY A 212 24.28 13.24 -5.36
N ASN A 213 23.51 13.95 -6.19
CA ASN A 213 22.46 14.84 -5.70
C ASN A 213 21.39 14.02 -4.97
N GLU A 214 20.86 14.57 -3.88
CA GLU A 214 19.69 14.01 -3.22
C GLU A 214 18.53 13.95 -4.22
N LYS A 215 18.15 12.73 -4.63
CA LYS A 215 17.05 12.52 -5.56
C LYS A 215 15.75 12.72 -4.80
N PRO A 216 14.78 13.49 -5.34
CA PRO A 216 13.44 13.53 -4.76
C PRO A 216 12.89 12.10 -4.70
N ASN A 217 12.19 11.78 -3.63
CA ASN A 217 11.64 10.44 -3.43
C ASN A 217 10.45 10.25 -4.38
N VAL A 218 10.73 9.88 -5.63
CA VAL A 218 9.68 9.59 -6.61
C VAL A 218 9.14 8.20 -6.33
N TYR A 219 7.87 8.14 -5.91
CA TYR A 219 7.20 6.87 -5.70
C TYR A 219 7.10 6.09 -7.01
N SER A 220 7.59 4.85 -6.99
CA SER A 220 7.30 3.86 -8.02
C SER A 220 5.81 3.52 -8.06
N LYS A 221 5.35 2.92 -9.17
CA LYS A 221 3.95 2.49 -9.29
C LYS A 221 3.60 1.47 -8.21
N GLU A 222 4.54 0.59 -7.86
CA GLU A 222 4.40 -0.43 -6.83
C GLU A 222 4.31 0.22 -5.44
N GLU A 223 5.18 1.19 -5.12
CA GLU A 223 5.08 1.95 -3.86
C GLU A 223 3.77 2.73 -3.78
N LEU A 224 3.29 3.32 -4.88
CA LEU A 224 2.01 4.02 -4.90
C LEU A 224 0.84 3.07 -4.61
N LYS A 225 0.87 1.85 -5.15
CA LYS A 225 -0.13 0.81 -4.82
C LYS A 225 -0.07 0.44 -3.35
N GLU A 226 1.12 0.21 -2.80
CA GLU A 226 1.27 -0.12 -1.38
C GLU A 226 0.82 1.03 -0.47
N LEU A 227 1.06 2.29 -0.85
CA LEU A 227 0.53 3.45 -0.15
C LEU A 227 -1.01 3.46 -0.18
N LEU A 228 -1.62 3.22 -1.34
CA LEU A 228 -3.08 3.07 -1.45
C LEU A 228 -3.61 1.91 -0.59
N HIS A 229 -2.88 0.79 -0.51
CA HIS A 229 -3.19 -0.35 0.35
C HIS A 229 -3.06 -0.03 1.84
N ALA A 230 -2.05 0.73 2.26
CA ALA A 230 -1.89 1.15 3.63
C ALA A 230 -3.06 2.05 4.08
N HIS A 231 -3.52 2.95 3.21
CA HIS A 231 -4.61 3.88 3.49
C HIS A 231 -5.97 3.21 3.76
N THR A 232 -6.20 1.97 3.30
CA THR A 232 -7.46 1.24 3.59
C THR A 232 -7.39 0.37 4.84
N LEU A 233 -6.19 -0.07 5.24
CA LEU A 233 -5.98 -0.85 6.47
C LEU A 233 -6.04 0.03 7.72
N GLU A 234 -5.57 1.26 7.62
CA GLU A 234 -5.77 2.26 8.66
C GLU A 234 -7.21 2.79 8.54
N ARG A 235 -8.00 2.71 9.62
CA ARG A 235 -9.42 3.12 9.73
C ARG A 235 -9.74 4.59 9.37
N TYR A 236 -8.81 5.31 8.76
CA TYR A 236 -8.87 6.71 8.36
C TYR A 236 -8.97 6.91 6.84
N GLY A 237 -9.00 5.84 6.04
CA GLY A 237 -9.16 5.94 4.59
C GLY A 237 -10.53 6.49 4.18
N GLU A 238 -10.53 7.59 3.44
CA GLU A 238 -11.73 8.11 2.74
C GLU A 238 -12.10 7.25 1.51
N LEU A 239 -11.19 6.38 1.06
CA LEU A 239 -11.37 5.54 -0.11
C LEU A 239 -12.17 4.27 0.22
N THR A 240 -13.19 4.00 -0.58
CA THR A 240 -13.92 2.74 -0.58
C THR A 240 -13.10 1.60 -1.20
N LEU A 241 -13.48 0.34 -0.93
CA LEU A 241 -12.80 -0.83 -1.50
C LEU A 241 -12.88 -0.84 -3.04
N ASP A 242 -14.00 -0.41 -3.60
CA ASP A 242 -14.23 -0.39 -5.04
C ASP A 242 -13.36 0.69 -5.71
N GLU A 243 -13.32 1.91 -5.14
CA GLU A 243 -12.44 2.98 -5.62
C GLU A 243 -10.96 2.56 -5.59
N MET A 244 -10.55 1.84 -4.55
CA MET A 244 -9.21 1.31 -4.43
C MET A 244 -8.90 0.27 -5.52
N SER A 245 -9.86 -0.64 -5.78
CA SER A 245 -9.75 -1.65 -6.83
C SER A 245 -9.56 -0.98 -8.20
N MET A 246 -10.37 0.04 -8.50
CA MET A 246 -10.29 0.81 -9.75
C MET A 246 -8.96 1.57 -9.87
N LEU A 247 -8.47 2.21 -8.80
CA LEU A 247 -7.19 2.91 -8.81
C LEU A 247 -6.03 1.93 -9.07
N ARG A 248 -6.07 0.75 -8.44
CA ARG A 248 -5.09 -0.30 -8.67
C ARG A 248 -5.15 -0.81 -10.12
N GLY A 249 -6.34 -1.09 -10.62
CA GLY A 249 -6.58 -1.49 -12.01
C GLY A 249 -6.04 -0.46 -12.99
N THR A 250 -6.26 0.84 -12.74
CA THR A 250 -5.74 1.93 -13.57
C THR A 250 -4.20 1.98 -13.58
N LEU A 251 -3.55 1.76 -12.42
CA LEU A 251 -2.09 1.70 -12.34
C LEU A 251 -1.50 0.49 -13.06
N ASP A 252 -2.21 -0.65 -13.03
CA ASP A 252 -1.85 -1.89 -13.74
C ASP A 252 -2.08 -1.80 -15.25
N PHE A 253 -3.22 -1.26 -15.65
CA PHE A 253 -3.64 -1.02 -17.03
C PHE A 253 -2.54 -0.33 -17.86
N ALA A 254 -1.85 0.66 -17.28
CA ALA A 254 -0.80 1.40 -17.97
C ALA A 254 0.40 0.53 -18.41
N ASN A 255 0.62 -0.62 -17.78
CA ASN A 255 1.72 -1.53 -18.13
C ASN A 255 1.26 -2.71 -19.00
N LYS A 256 -0.03 -3.03 -19.00
CA LYS A 256 -0.60 -4.15 -19.75
C LYS A 256 -0.61 -3.91 -21.26
N SER A 257 -0.66 -5.01 -21.98
CA SER A 257 -0.68 -5.10 -23.44
C SER A 257 -1.87 -5.94 -23.91
N ALA A 258 -2.16 -5.87 -25.20
CA ALA A 258 -3.27 -6.61 -25.81
C ALA A 258 -3.22 -8.11 -25.49
N SER A 259 -2.04 -8.73 -25.44
CA SER A 259 -1.89 -10.14 -25.13
C SER A 259 -2.35 -10.54 -23.74
N ASP A 260 -2.37 -9.61 -22.79
CA ASP A 260 -2.68 -9.88 -21.39
C ASP A 260 -4.18 -10.05 -21.15
N ILE A 261 -5.02 -9.46 -22.00
CA ILE A 261 -6.49 -9.45 -21.85
C ILE A 261 -7.24 -10.06 -23.04
N MET A 262 -6.57 -10.39 -24.15
CA MET A 262 -7.25 -10.85 -25.36
C MET A 262 -8.02 -12.16 -25.17
N THR A 263 -9.18 -12.26 -25.81
CA THR A 263 -9.86 -13.53 -26.04
C THR A 263 -9.11 -14.31 -27.11
N LYS A 264 -8.61 -15.50 -26.77
CA LYS A 264 -7.75 -16.33 -27.63
C LYS A 264 -8.51 -16.79 -28.88
N GLU A 265 -7.82 -16.89 -30.02
CA GLU A 265 -8.40 -17.30 -31.33
C GLU A 265 -9.38 -18.49 -31.25
N LYS A 266 -9.03 -19.52 -30.46
CA LYS A 266 -9.81 -20.76 -30.31
C LYS A 266 -11.20 -20.54 -29.71
N ASP A 267 -11.37 -19.48 -28.93
CA ASP A 267 -12.60 -19.14 -28.22
C ASP A 267 -13.38 -18.03 -28.97
N VAL A 268 -12.85 -17.52 -30.10
CA VAL A 268 -13.50 -16.50 -30.92
C VAL A 268 -14.48 -17.14 -31.90
N PHE A 269 -15.76 -16.76 -31.80
CA PHE A 269 -16.76 -17.07 -32.82
C PHE A 269 -16.52 -16.23 -34.07
N MET A 270 -16.36 -16.87 -35.23
CA MET A 270 -16.05 -16.23 -36.51
C MET A 270 -16.79 -16.93 -37.63
N LEU A 271 -17.15 -16.19 -38.68
CA LEU A 271 -17.81 -16.73 -39.87
C LEU A 271 -16.90 -16.64 -41.09
N SER A 272 -16.96 -17.64 -41.96
CA SER A 272 -16.29 -17.57 -43.26
C SER A 272 -17.02 -16.60 -44.18
N VAL A 273 -16.28 -15.87 -45.02
CA VAL A 273 -16.90 -15.05 -46.07
C VAL A 273 -17.65 -15.90 -47.09
N ASP A 274 -17.27 -17.16 -47.27
CA ASP A 274 -17.86 -18.08 -48.25
C ASP A 274 -19.18 -18.71 -47.75
N GLU A 275 -19.57 -18.44 -46.50
CA GLU A 275 -20.85 -18.86 -45.96
C GLU A 275 -22.02 -17.99 -46.47
N VAL A 276 -23.21 -18.56 -46.39
CA VAL A 276 -24.47 -17.92 -46.78
C VAL A 276 -25.25 -17.61 -45.50
N LEU A 277 -25.81 -16.39 -45.42
CA LEU A 277 -26.69 -15.97 -44.33
C LEU A 277 -28.08 -16.59 -44.51
N ASP A 278 -28.17 -17.89 -44.29
CA ASP A 278 -29.40 -18.67 -44.27
C ASP A 278 -30.02 -18.73 -42.85
N ARG A 279 -31.14 -19.44 -42.69
CA ARG A 279 -31.77 -19.62 -41.37
C ARG A 279 -30.84 -20.25 -40.34
N LYS A 280 -30.02 -21.21 -40.76
CA LYS A 280 -29.14 -21.96 -39.86
C LYS A 280 -28.03 -21.07 -39.31
N THR A 281 -27.33 -20.34 -40.16
CA THR A 281 -26.30 -19.38 -39.74
C THR A 281 -26.89 -18.24 -38.92
N MET A 282 -28.10 -17.78 -39.24
CA MET A 282 -28.80 -16.79 -38.41
C MET A 282 -29.14 -17.32 -37.02
N GLU A 283 -29.55 -18.59 -36.90
CA GLU A 283 -29.74 -19.26 -35.60
C GLU A 283 -28.41 -19.34 -34.83
N GLU A 284 -27.32 -19.75 -35.48
CA GLU A 284 -25.98 -19.81 -34.87
C GLU A 284 -25.49 -18.43 -34.37
N ILE A 285 -25.70 -17.37 -35.15
CA ILE A 285 -25.37 -15.99 -34.76
C ILE A 285 -26.18 -15.55 -33.54
N MET A 286 -27.48 -15.86 -33.53
CA MET A 286 -28.39 -15.48 -32.43
C MET A 286 -28.10 -16.26 -31.15
N GLU A 287 -27.75 -17.55 -31.26
CA GLU A 287 -27.33 -18.38 -30.12
C GLU A 287 -26.00 -17.92 -29.53
N ALA A 288 -25.05 -17.51 -30.38
CA ALA A 288 -23.76 -16.99 -29.93
C ALA A 288 -23.89 -15.65 -29.19
N GLY A 289 -24.88 -14.82 -29.55
CA GLY A 289 -25.21 -13.59 -28.81
C GLY A 289 -24.23 -12.43 -28.99
N TYR A 290 -23.22 -12.55 -29.85
CA TYR A 290 -22.21 -11.50 -30.02
C TYR A 290 -22.68 -10.34 -30.90
N SER A 291 -22.35 -9.11 -30.49
CA SER A 291 -22.66 -7.89 -31.24
C SER A 291 -21.81 -7.67 -32.49
N ARG A 292 -20.58 -8.21 -32.50
CA ARG A 292 -19.58 -8.04 -33.57
C ARG A 292 -18.92 -9.38 -33.86
N ILE A 293 -18.97 -9.82 -35.12
CA ILE A 293 -18.47 -11.14 -35.52
C ILE A 293 -17.39 -10.95 -36.59
N PRO A 294 -16.14 -11.41 -36.35
CA PRO A 294 -15.10 -11.39 -37.37
C PRO A 294 -15.44 -12.27 -38.58
N LEU A 295 -15.24 -11.70 -39.78
CA LEU A 295 -15.36 -12.38 -41.06
C LEU A 295 -13.97 -12.70 -41.63
N TYR A 296 -13.68 -13.97 -41.86
CA TYR A 296 -12.39 -14.41 -42.38
C TYR A 296 -12.48 -15.00 -43.79
N GLN A 297 -11.40 -14.89 -44.56
CA GLN A 297 -11.32 -15.42 -45.92
C GLN A 297 -10.20 -16.45 -46.05
N ASN A 298 -10.53 -17.65 -46.55
CA ASN A 298 -9.66 -18.83 -46.71
C ASN A 298 -9.13 -19.41 -45.38
N THR A 299 -8.53 -18.58 -44.53
CA THR A 299 -7.92 -18.97 -43.25
C THR A 299 -8.40 -18.05 -42.15
N ARG A 300 -8.64 -18.58 -40.95
CA ARG A 300 -9.09 -17.79 -39.78
C ARG A 300 -8.17 -16.60 -39.46
N ALA A 301 -6.87 -16.74 -39.75
CA ALA A 301 -5.91 -15.66 -39.60
C ALA A 301 -6.20 -14.44 -40.51
N ASN A 302 -6.85 -14.62 -41.66
CA ASN A 302 -7.11 -13.56 -42.62
C ASN A 302 -8.49 -12.93 -42.37
N VAL A 303 -8.58 -12.07 -41.37
CA VAL A 303 -9.81 -11.33 -41.03
C VAL A 303 -9.94 -10.08 -41.88
N VAL A 304 -11.05 -9.99 -42.63
CA VAL A 304 -11.26 -8.96 -43.67
C VAL A 304 -12.28 -7.89 -43.22
N ALA A 305 -13.29 -8.29 -42.44
CA ALA A 305 -14.36 -7.40 -42.02
C ALA A 305 -14.96 -7.83 -40.68
N LEU A 306 -15.73 -6.94 -40.05
CA LEU A 306 -16.57 -7.26 -38.90
C LEU A 306 -18.05 -7.16 -39.31
N LEU A 307 -18.80 -8.24 -39.08
CA LEU A 307 -20.25 -8.25 -39.22
C LEU A 307 -20.86 -7.67 -37.94
N LEU A 308 -21.72 -6.67 -38.10
CA LEU A 308 -22.47 -6.07 -37.00
C LEU A 308 -23.85 -6.71 -36.93
N THR A 309 -24.14 -7.46 -35.87
CA THR A 309 -25.40 -8.22 -35.73
C THR A 309 -26.63 -7.32 -35.80
N LYS A 310 -26.53 -6.08 -35.31
CA LYS A 310 -27.60 -5.07 -35.43
C LYS A 310 -28.02 -4.75 -36.88
N GLN A 311 -27.17 -5.02 -37.88
CA GLN A 311 -27.50 -4.81 -39.29
C GLN A 311 -28.38 -5.94 -39.85
N LEU A 312 -28.47 -7.07 -39.15
CA LEU A 312 -29.26 -8.24 -39.55
C LEU A 312 -30.71 -8.19 -39.04
N ILE A 313 -31.09 -7.18 -38.24
CA ILE A 313 -32.42 -7.08 -37.63
C ILE A 313 -33.56 -7.09 -38.68
N MET A 314 -33.35 -6.42 -39.81
CA MET A 314 -34.35 -6.30 -40.89
C MET A 314 -34.01 -7.20 -42.09
N TYR A 315 -33.07 -8.13 -41.92
CA TYR A 315 -32.68 -9.07 -42.94
C TYR A 315 -33.62 -10.28 -42.90
N ASP A 316 -34.07 -10.71 -44.07
CA ASP A 316 -34.89 -11.91 -44.22
C ASP A 316 -33.98 -13.10 -44.54
N PRO A 317 -33.89 -14.13 -43.67
CA PRO A 317 -33.04 -15.30 -43.89
C PRO A 317 -33.39 -16.09 -45.16
N ASP A 318 -34.62 -15.94 -45.69
CA ASP A 318 -35.06 -16.61 -46.91
C ASP A 318 -34.43 -15.98 -48.18
N GLU A 319 -33.74 -14.83 -48.06
CA GLU A 319 -32.98 -14.22 -49.16
C GLU A 319 -31.63 -14.92 -49.45
N GLU A 320 -31.15 -15.82 -48.58
CA GLU A 320 -29.93 -16.62 -48.74
C GLU A 320 -28.71 -15.81 -49.24
N LEU A 321 -28.43 -14.69 -48.57
CA LEU A 321 -27.37 -13.77 -48.97
C LEU A 321 -25.97 -14.33 -48.69
N GLU A 322 -25.16 -14.46 -49.74
CA GLU A 322 -23.74 -14.79 -49.60
C GLU A 322 -22.97 -13.69 -48.85
N ILE A 323 -22.22 -14.06 -47.81
CA ILE A 323 -21.44 -13.09 -47.00
C ILE A 323 -20.37 -12.38 -47.85
N VAL A 324 -19.78 -13.05 -48.84
CA VAL A 324 -18.83 -12.45 -49.81
C VAL A 324 -19.41 -11.19 -50.45
N SER A 325 -20.72 -11.16 -50.68
CA SER A 325 -21.40 -10.05 -51.34
C SER A 325 -21.41 -8.76 -50.49
N LEU A 326 -21.30 -8.88 -49.17
CA LEU A 326 -21.26 -7.76 -48.22
C LEU A 326 -19.94 -6.99 -48.25
N ILE A 327 -18.84 -7.67 -48.61
CA ILE A 327 -17.49 -7.10 -48.62
C ILE A 327 -17.18 -6.46 -49.99
N ARG A 328 -17.77 -6.99 -51.08
CA ARG A 328 -17.55 -6.46 -52.43
C ARG A 328 -18.19 -5.06 -52.57
N LYS A 329 -17.32 -4.04 -52.69
CA LYS A 329 -17.61 -2.59 -52.88
C LYS A 329 -18.60 -2.18 -53.99
N LYS A 330 -19.26 -3.10 -54.69
CA LYS A 330 -20.05 -2.82 -55.91
C LYS A 330 -21.56 -2.58 -55.70
N LYS A 331 -22.16 -2.85 -54.54
CA LYS A 331 -23.58 -2.51 -54.29
C LYS A 331 -23.68 -1.32 -53.33
N LYS A 332 -23.82 -0.11 -53.89
CA LYS A 332 -24.19 1.12 -53.15
C LYS A 332 -25.52 1.02 -52.36
N ASN A 333 -26.29 -0.05 -52.56
CA ASN A 333 -27.61 -0.30 -51.96
C ASN A 333 -27.68 -1.59 -51.12
N ALA A 334 -26.57 -2.14 -50.64
CA ALA A 334 -26.64 -3.25 -49.68
C ALA A 334 -27.22 -2.74 -48.35
N LYS A 335 -28.36 -3.30 -47.92
CA LYS A 335 -29.02 -2.94 -46.65
C LYS A 335 -28.14 -3.24 -45.43
N ILE A 336 -27.20 -4.18 -45.57
CA ILE A 336 -26.31 -4.65 -44.52
C ILE A 336 -24.90 -4.08 -44.76
N ARG A 337 -24.32 -3.44 -43.73
CA ARG A 337 -22.97 -2.85 -43.79
C ARG A 337 -22.02 -3.62 -42.86
N VAL A 338 -20.84 -3.93 -43.37
CA VAL A 338 -19.72 -4.45 -42.57
C VAL A 338 -18.82 -3.31 -42.09
N ALA A 339 -18.24 -3.47 -40.91
CA ALA A 339 -17.28 -2.53 -40.36
C ALA A 339 -15.84 -2.96 -40.70
N PRO A 340 -14.92 -2.01 -40.93
CA PRO A 340 -13.50 -2.33 -41.07
C PRO A 340 -12.95 -2.82 -39.72
N PRO A 341 -12.11 -3.87 -39.71
CA PRO A 341 -11.44 -4.32 -38.49
C PRO A 341 -10.34 -3.33 -38.09
N LEU A 342 -10.18 -3.12 -36.79
CA LEU A 342 -8.98 -2.50 -36.23
C LEU A 342 -7.94 -3.61 -36.02
N TYR A 343 -6.70 -3.39 -36.44
CA TYR A 343 -5.63 -4.38 -36.29
C TYR A 343 -4.64 -3.92 -35.23
N ALA A 344 -4.29 -4.82 -34.32
CA ALA A 344 -3.34 -4.58 -33.24
C ALA A 344 -2.27 -5.68 -33.22
N SER A 345 -1.09 -5.37 -32.67
CA SER A 345 -0.09 -6.39 -32.32
C SER A 345 -0.33 -6.84 -30.88
N GLN A 346 0.06 -8.06 -30.55
CA GLN A 346 0.03 -8.59 -29.19
C GLN A 346 0.73 -7.68 -28.18
N HIS A 347 1.74 -6.91 -28.62
CA HIS A 347 2.52 -6.00 -27.79
C HIS A 347 1.96 -4.57 -27.71
N THR A 348 0.89 -4.26 -28.44
CA THR A 348 0.24 -2.94 -28.40
C THR A 348 -0.26 -2.66 -26.98
N LYS A 349 0.01 -1.47 -26.45
CA LYS A 349 -0.40 -1.08 -25.09
C LYS A 349 -1.91 -0.86 -25.02
N LEU A 350 -2.51 -1.17 -23.87
CA LEU A 350 -3.95 -0.97 -23.68
C LEU A 350 -4.34 0.50 -23.74
N SER A 351 -3.44 1.42 -23.34
CA SER A 351 -3.64 2.87 -23.51
C SER A 351 -3.86 3.27 -24.97
N ASP A 352 -3.10 2.67 -25.88
CA ASP A 352 -3.17 2.99 -27.31
C ASP A 352 -4.45 2.42 -27.91
N LEU A 353 -4.83 1.19 -27.52
CA LEU A 353 -6.10 0.59 -27.93
C LEU A 353 -7.31 1.36 -27.40
N LEU A 354 -7.28 1.79 -26.14
CA LEU A 354 -8.34 2.62 -25.55
C LEU A 354 -8.51 3.92 -26.33
N ASN A 355 -7.41 4.59 -26.67
CA ASN A 355 -7.44 5.81 -27.49
C ASN A 355 -8.06 5.56 -28.86
N GLU A 356 -7.67 4.48 -29.55
CA GLU A 356 -8.25 4.10 -30.85
C GLU A 356 -9.75 3.77 -30.76
N PHE A 357 -10.18 3.12 -29.69
CA PHE A 357 -11.59 2.84 -29.43
C PHE A 357 -12.39 4.13 -29.14
N GLN A 358 -11.81 5.07 -28.38
CA GLN A 358 -12.43 6.37 -28.09
C GLN A 358 -12.64 7.24 -29.33
N LEU A 359 -11.84 7.06 -30.40
CA LEU A 359 -12.06 7.71 -31.69
C LEU A 359 -13.33 7.21 -32.42
N GLY A 360 -13.99 6.18 -31.90
CA GLY A 360 -15.31 5.71 -32.33
C GLY A 360 -15.32 4.95 -33.67
N ARG A 361 -14.16 4.51 -34.17
CA ARG A 361 -14.05 3.82 -35.46
C ARG A 361 -14.33 2.32 -35.36
N SER A 362 -13.90 1.68 -34.28
CA SER A 362 -14.18 0.28 -33.94
C SER A 362 -14.12 0.11 -32.42
N HIS A 363 -14.91 -0.79 -31.85
CA HIS A 363 -14.82 -1.20 -30.42
C HIS A 363 -14.30 -2.65 -30.28
N MET A 364 -13.73 -3.19 -31.35
CA MET A 364 -13.11 -4.52 -31.39
C MET A 364 -11.84 -4.42 -32.23
N ALA A 365 -10.76 -4.94 -31.70
CA ALA A 365 -9.46 -5.07 -32.35
C ALA A 365 -9.13 -6.55 -32.59
N ILE A 366 -8.61 -6.84 -33.76
CA ILE A 366 -8.06 -8.14 -34.13
C ILE A 366 -6.57 -8.13 -33.80
N VAL A 367 -6.13 -9.04 -32.94
CA VAL A 367 -4.76 -9.08 -32.41
C VAL A 367 -3.95 -10.11 -33.16
N TYR A 368 -2.84 -9.66 -33.76
CA TYR A 368 -1.85 -10.50 -34.43
C TYR A 368 -0.56 -10.59 -33.62
N ASP A 369 0.27 -11.58 -33.93
CA ASP A 369 1.61 -11.69 -33.37
C ASP A 369 2.45 -10.44 -33.69
N ASP A 370 2.58 -10.10 -34.98
CA ASP A 370 3.35 -8.95 -35.46
C ASP A 370 2.70 -8.35 -36.72
N LEU A 371 2.35 -7.07 -36.64
CA LEU A 371 1.78 -6.33 -37.75
C LEU A 371 2.79 -6.02 -38.86
N ASN A 372 4.10 -6.12 -38.61
CA ASN A 372 5.12 -5.89 -39.64
C ASN A 372 5.23 -7.05 -40.64
N LYS A 373 4.73 -8.24 -40.27
CA LYS A 373 4.67 -9.39 -41.18
C LYS A 373 3.64 -9.17 -42.27
N LYS A 374 3.87 -9.77 -43.44
CA LYS A 374 2.85 -9.84 -44.52
C LYS A 374 1.61 -10.56 -43.98
N MET A 375 0.42 -10.17 -44.43
CA MET A 375 -0.86 -10.76 -43.97
C MET A 375 -0.87 -12.29 -44.00
N GLU A 376 -0.30 -12.90 -45.04
CA GLU A 376 -0.20 -14.37 -45.20
C GLU A 376 0.66 -15.07 -44.14
N GLN A 377 1.54 -14.34 -43.45
CA GLN A 377 2.46 -14.84 -42.44
C GLN A 377 2.06 -14.45 -41.01
N ARG A 378 0.99 -13.66 -40.85
CA ARG A 378 0.50 -13.26 -39.53
C ARG A 378 -0.27 -14.40 -38.90
N THR A 379 -0.05 -14.63 -37.61
CA THR A 379 -0.87 -15.57 -36.83
C THR A 379 -1.86 -14.78 -36.00
N LEU A 380 -3.15 -15.12 -36.12
CA LEU A 380 -4.20 -14.54 -35.30
C LEU A 380 -4.02 -15.04 -33.86
N MET A 381 -3.86 -14.10 -32.93
CA MET A 381 -3.70 -14.42 -31.51
C MET A 381 -5.05 -14.37 -30.80
N GLY A 382 -5.90 -13.42 -31.18
CA GLY A 382 -7.19 -13.24 -30.55
C GLY A 382 -7.88 -11.94 -30.95
N VAL A 383 -8.86 -11.57 -30.13
CA VAL A 383 -9.56 -10.28 -30.23
C VAL A 383 -9.56 -9.58 -28.87
N VAL A 384 -9.58 -8.25 -28.91
CA VAL A 384 -9.73 -7.40 -27.72
C VAL A 384 -10.90 -6.45 -27.99
N THR A 385 -11.78 -6.30 -27.01
CA THR A 385 -12.91 -5.37 -27.06
C THR A 385 -12.70 -4.18 -26.14
N LEU A 386 -13.56 -3.17 -26.28
CA LEU A 386 -13.58 -2.05 -25.33
C LEU A 386 -14.02 -2.53 -23.93
N GLU A 387 -14.90 -3.52 -23.85
CA GLU A 387 -15.39 -4.08 -22.58
C GLU A 387 -14.24 -4.71 -21.80
N ASP A 388 -13.42 -5.56 -22.43
CA ASP A 388 -12.23 -6.18 -21.82
C ASP A 388 -11.28 -5.14 -21.21
N ILE A 389 -11.13 -3.98 -21.88
CA ILE A 389 -10.29 -2.88 -21.38
C ILE A 389 -10.91 -2.22 -20.14
N ILE A 390 -12.22 -2.03 -20.12
CA ILE A 390 -12.91 -1.43 -18.98
C ILE A 390 -12.92 -2.40 -17.80
N GLU A 391 -13.14 -3.70 -18.01
CA GLU A 391 -13.03 -4.75 -16.99
C GLU A 391 -11.66 -4.73 -16.32
N GLU A 392 -10.60 -4.54 -17.11
CA GLU A 392 -9.25 -4.41 -16.58
C GLU A 392 -9.05 -3.13 -15.75
N ILE A 393 -9.73 -2.03 -16.05
CA ILE A 393 -9.65 -0.81 -15.23
C ILE A 393 -10.45 -0.98 -13.94
N LEU A 394 -11.64 -1.59 -14.02
CA LEU A 394 -12.54 -1.81 -12.89
C LEU A 394 -12.10 -2.96 -11.98
N GLN A 395 -11.27 -3.87 -12.50
CA GLN A 395 -10.90 -5.15 -11.87
C GLN A 395 -12.13 -6.01 -11.53
N GLU A 396 -13.19 -5.88 -12.31
CA GLU A 396 -14.46 -6.59 -12.18
C GLU A 396 -14.96 -7.00 -13.57
N GLU A 397 -15.52 -8.21 -13.68
CA GLU A 397 -16.12 -8.71 -14.92
C GLU A 397 -17.46 -8.01 -15.15
N ILE A 398 -17.69 -7.54 -16.37
CA ILE A 398 -18.94 -6.90 -16.77
C ILE A 398 -19.80 -7.97 -17.46
N VAL A 399 -20.86 -8.37 -16.77
CA VAL A 399 -21.76 -9.40 -17.28
C VAL A 399 -22.80 -8.78 -18.19
N ASP A 400 -22.79 -9.15 -19.47
CA ASP A 400 -23.81 -8.70 -20.43
C ASP A 400 -25.10 -9.52 -20.33
N GLU A 401 -26.19 -9.02 -20.88
CA GLU A 401 -27.50 -9.70 -20.83
C GLU A 401 -27.50 -11.04 -21.58
N SER A 402 -26.65 -11.16 -22.60
CA SER A 402 -26.51 -12.37 -23.43
C SER A 402 -25.63 -13.43 -22.76
N ASP A 403 -24.79 -13.05 -21.79
CA ASP A 403 -23.75 -13.92 -21.25
C ASP A 403 -24.31 -15.06 -20.39
N ALA A 404 -23.83 -16.28 -20.69
CA ALA A 404 -24.15 -17.47 -19.93
C ALA A 404 -23.24 -17.63 -18.70
N PHE A 405 -22.02 -17.09 -18.76
CA PHE A 405 -20.98 -17.23 -17.73
C PHE A 405 -20.46 -15.86 -17.28
N LEU A 406 -20.08 -15.74 -16.01
CA LEU A 406 -19.46 -14.54 -15.41
C LEU A 406 -18.04 -14.27 -15.93
N SER A 407 -17.38 -15.31 -16.43
CA SER A 407 -16.04 -15.24 -17.02
C SER A 407 -15.86 -16.45 -17.93
N ASN A 408 -15.28 -16.25 -19.10
CA ASN A 408 -15.07 -17.30 -20.11
C ASN A 408 -14.07 -18.37 -19.64
N ASP A 409 -13.10 -17.99 -18.79
CA ASP A 409 -12.10 -18.90 -18.25
C ASP A 409 -12.64 -19.74 -17.07
N ALA A 410 -13.34 -19.09 -16.14
CA ALA A 410 -13.82 -19.75 -14.93
C ALA A 410 -15.12 -20.55 -15.16
N LYS A 411 -15.85 -20.27 -16.25
CA LYS A 411 -17.14 -20.89 -16.62
C LYS A 411 -18.16 -20.92 -15.48
N ILE A 412 -18.19 -19.87 -14.68
CA ILE A 412 -19.14 -19.72 -13.57
C ILE A 412 -20.47 -19.21 -14.15
N PRO A 413 -21.61 -19.90 -13.99
CA PRO A 413 -22.85 -19.48 -14.62
C PRO A 413 -23.41 -18.19 -14.01
N VAL A 414 -23.92 -17.29 -14.86
CA VAL A 414 -24.54 -16.03 -14.45
C VAL A 414 -25.80 -16.29 -13.63
N LEU A 415 -25.99 -15.50 -12.57
CA LEU A 415 -27.25 -15.46 -11.81
C LEU A 415 -28.21 -14.47 -12.50
N ARG A 416 -29.24 -14.98 -13.16
CA ARG A 416 -30.26 -14.17 -13.82
C ARG A 416 -31.49 -14.00 -12.94
N ARG A 417 -32.11 -12.84 -12.98
CA ARG A 417 -33.41 -12.62 -12.33
C ARG A 417 -34.52 -13.12 -13.27
N ASP A 418 -35.26 -14.13 -12.84
CA ASP A 418 -36.46 -14.60 -13.52
C ASP A 418 -37.51 -13.49 -13.55
N LEU A 419 -37.86 -13.02 -14.74
CA LEU A 419 -38.80 -11.91 -14.99
C LEU A 419 -40.22 -12.21 -14.47
N LYS A 420 -40.61 -13.49 -14.33
CA LYS A 420 -41.95 -13.86 -13.86
C LYS A 420 -42.03 -14.00 -12.34
N SER A 421 -40.95 -14.47 -11.70
CA SER A 421 -40.95 -14.76 -10.25
C SER A 421 -40.12 -13.78 -9.41
N GLY A 422 -39.33 -12.92 -10.05
CA GLY A 422 -38.37 -12.01 -9.41
C GLY A 422 -37.19 -12.73 -8.73
N ARG A 423 -37.07 -14.05 -8.87
CA ARG A 423 -36.05 -14.87 -8.21
C ARG A 423 -34.76 -14.91 -9.02
N LEU A 424 -33.62 -14.94 -8.33
CA LEU A 424 -32.34 -15.22 -8.97
C LEU A 424 -32.23 -16.72 -9.27
N THR A 425 -32.11 -17.08 -10.54
CA THR A 425 -31.87 -18.42 -11.06
C THR A 425 -30.50 -18.45 -11.74
N ARG A 426 -29.74 -19.54 -11.57
CA ARG A 426 -28.52 -19.74 -12.37
C ARG A 426 -28.95 -20.04 -13.81
N GLY A 427 -28.39 -19.32 -14.78
CA GLY A 427 -28.59 -19.63 -16.19
C GLY A 427 -28.02 -21.02 -16.50
N PHE A 428 -28.88 -22.03 -16.60
CA PHE A 428 -28.50 -23.35 -17.06
C PHE A 428 -29.59 -23.90 -17.99
N VAL A 429 -29.21 -24.17 -19.24
CA VAL A 429 -30.01 -24.94 -20.20
C VAL A 429 -29.71 -26.42 -19.91
N GLY A 430 -30.55 -27.08 -19.12
CA GLY A 430 -30.43 -28.53 -18.83
C GLY A 430 -31.21 -28.99 -17.58
N PRO A 431 -31.65 -30.26 -17.50
CA PRO A 431 -32.67 -30.68 -16.53
C PRO A 431 -32.04 -31.05 -15.18
N ALA A 432 -32.03 -30.12 -14.23
CA ALA A 432 -31.85 -30.45 -12.82
C ALA A 432 -32.65 -29.51 -11.91
N LEU A 433 -33.73 -30.06 -11.33
CA LEU A 433 -34.61 -29.42 -10.36
C LEU A 433 -33.87 -29.02 -9.08
N VAL A 434 -34.09 -27.80 -8.59
CA VAL A 434 -33.81 -27.44 -7.18
C VAL A 434 -35.00 -26.72 -6.57
N THR A 435 -35.35 -27.14 -5.36
CA THR A 435 -36.53 -26.71 -4.60
C THR A 435 -36.22 -25.45 -3.79
N THR A 436 -37.20 -24.53 -3.68
CA THR A 436 -37.09 -23.30 -2.87
C THR A 436 -38.06 -23.33 -1.69
N LYS A 437 -37.63 -22.98 -0.48
CA LYS A 437 -38.54 -22.77 0.67
C LYS A 437 -38.83 -21.28 0.85
N LYS A 438 -40.09 -20.89 0.65
CA LYS A 438 -40.60 -19.52 0.79
C LYS A 438 -40.83 -19.19 2.27
N ILE A 439 -40.35 -18.05 2.75
CA ILE A 439 -40.80 -17.47 4.01
C ILE A 439 -42.11 -16.71 3.72
N LYS A 440 -43.19 -17.04 4.44
CA LYS A 440 -44.49 -16.38 4.25
C LYS A 440 -44.40 -14.93 4.75
N GLY A 441 -44.74 -13.96 3.89
CA GLY A 441 -45.07 -12.59 4.29
C GLY A 441 -44.08 -11.48 3.91
N THR A 442 -43.00 -11.76 3.16
CA THR A 442 -42.02 -10.74 2.77
C THR A 442 -41.55 -10.94 1.33
N SER A 443 -41.31 -9.86 0.59
CA SER A 443 -40.70 -9.85 -0.75
C SER A 443 -39.18 -10.05 -0.74
N ALA A 444 -38.56 -10.17 0.43
CA ALA A 444 -37.12 -10.40 0.59
C ALA A 444 -36.79 -11.90 0.65
N ILE A 445 -35.81 -12.32 -0.14
CA ILE A 445 -35.20 -13.65 -0.08
C ILE A 445 -33.79 -13.47 0.45
N VAL A 446 -33.52 -13.94 1.68
CA VAL A 446 -32.16 -14.05 2.22
C VAL A 446 -31.57 -15.35 1.69
N LEU A 447 -30.51 -15.28 0.88
CA LEU A 447 -29.75 -16.44 0.44
C LEU A 447 -28.63 -16.69 1.45
N HIS A 448 -28.76 -17.74 2.26
CA HIS A 448 -27.58 -18.36 2.87
C HIS A 448 -26.92 -19.25 1.82
N GLU A 449 -25.63 -19.02 1.57
CA GLU A 449 -24.81 -19.95 0.82
C GLU A 449 -24.75 -21.28 1.59
N ILE A 450 -25.38 -22.32 1.03
CA ILE A 450 -25.35 -23.65 1.61
C ILE A 450 -24.18 -24.40 0.97
N ASP A 451 -23.11 -24.60 1.72
CA ASP A 451 -22.00 -25.47 1.31
C ASP A 451 -22.48 -26.93 1.29
N VAL A 452 -22.77 -27.42 0.08
CA VAL A 452 -23.26 -28.78 -0.18
C VAL A 452 -22.24 -29.84 0.28
N LYS A 453 -20.93 -29.51 0.35
CA LYS A 453 -19.90 -30.44 0.85
C LYS A 453 -20.03 -30.64 2.37
N GLN A 454 -20.32 -29.59 3.13
CA GLN A 454 -20.57 -29.70 4.57
C GLN A 454 -21.82 -30.52 4.90
N ILE A 455 -22.90 -30.37 4.12
CA ILE A 455 -24.14 -31.13 4.35
C ILE A 455 -23.92 -32.61 4.06
N LYS A 456 -23.24 -32.95 2.95
CA LYS A 456 -22.95 -34.35 2.60
C LYS A 456 -22.09 -35.01 3.69
N LYS A 457 -21.09 -34.29 4.22
CA LYS A 457 -20.26 -34.75 5.34
C LYS A 457 -21.06 -34.93 6.64
N LYS A 458 -21.94 -33.99 6.98
CA LYS A 458 -22.82 -34.09 8.17
C LYS A 458 -23.86 -35.21 8.03
N MET A 459 -24.38 -35.46 6.82
CA MET A 459 -25.32 -36.56 6.58
C MET A 459 -24.63 -37.92 6.62
N LEU A 460 -23.43 -38.05 6.05
CA LEU A 460 -22.64 -39.28 6.15
C LEU A 460 -22.31 -39.59 7.61
N ALA A 461 -21.82 -38.60 8.38
CA ALA A 461 -21.56 -38.77 9.81
C ALA A 461 -22.82 -39.13 10.61
N LYS A 462 -23.98 -38.59 10.23
CA LYS A 462 -25.27 -38.90 10.89
C LYS A 462 -25.83 -40.27 10.50
N MET A 463 -25.55 -40.75 9.29
CA MET A 463 -25.87 -42.10 8.86
C MET A 463 -24.95 -43.13 9.53
N GLU A 464 -23.65 -42.85 9.63
CA GLU A 464 -22.69 -43.67 10.39
C GLU A 464 -23.10 -43.75 11.88
N PHE A 465 -23.47 -42.63 12.49
CA PHE A 465 -23.93 -42.58 13.88
C PHE A 465 -25.22 -43.38 14.09
N ARG A 466 -26.20 -43.29 13.17
CA ARG A 466 -27.43 -44.10 13.26
C ARG A 466 -27.20 -45.58 13.04
N MET A 467 -26.30 -45.97 12.13
CA MET A 467 -25.94 -47.37 11.91
C MET A 467 -25.29 -47.98 13.16
N LEU A 468 -24.49 -47.21 13.89
CA LEU A 468 -23.90 -47.62 15.18
C LEU A 468 -24.95 -47.70 16.31
N GLU A 469 -25.92 -46.80 16.36
CA GLU A 469 -27.02 -46.85 17.34
C GLU A 469 -27.98 -48.03 17.10
N THR A 470 -28.29 -48.37 15.85
CA THR A 470 -29.12 -49.55 15.52
C THR A 470 -28.37 -50.88 15.63
N GLY A 471 -27.03 -50.87 15.64
CA GLY A 471 -26.20 -52.05 15.88
C GLY A 471 -25.99 -52.39 17.37
N SER A 472 -26.38 -51.50 18.30
CA SER A 472 -26.14 -51.66 19.74
C SER A 472 -27.38 -52.05 20.56
N GLN A 473 -28.56 -52.14 19.97
CA GLN A 473 -29.75 -52.72 20.62
C GLN A 473 -29.90 -54.20 20.24
N GLY A 474 -28.96 -55.01 20.68
CA GLY A 474 -28.98 -56.43 20.39
C GLY A 474 -27.73 -57.17 20.82
N MET A 475 -27.27 -57.00 22.06
CA MET A 475 -26.62 -58.07 22.85
C MET A 475 -26.30 -57.58 24.26
N THR A 476 -26.85 -58.32 25.22
CA THR A 476 -26.61 -58.24 26.65
C THR A 476 -25.20 -58.72 27.02
N SER A 477 -24.72 -58.17 28.13
CA SER A 477 -23.76 -58.76 29.08
C SER A 477 -22.26 -58.48 28.91
N ALA A 478 -21.71 -57.94 30.01
CA ALA A 478 -20.35 -58.07 30.56
C ALA A 478 -19.26 -57.02 30.20
N GLU A 479 -18.61 -56.56 31.28
CA GLU A 479 -17.30 -55.90 31.43
C GLU A 479 -17.19 -54.40 31.04
N SER A 480 -17.00 -53.43 31.95
CA SER A 480 -16.01 -53.16 33.01
C SER A 480 -14.84 -52.24 32.56
N SER A 481 -14.79 -51.08 33.22
CA SER A 481 -13.64 -50.21 33.52
C SER A 481 -13.08 -49.25 32.44
N MET A 482 -13.30 -47.95 32.64
CA MET A 482 -12.27 -46.92 32.94
C MET A 482 -12.85 -45.50 32.78
N ALA A 483 -12.73 -44.67 33.82
CA ALA A 483 -13.11 -43.25 33.82
C ALA A 483 -11.90 -42.36 33.48
N PRO A 484 -12.04 -41.30 32.65
CA PRO A 484 -10.94 -40.38 32.37
C PRO A 484 -10.84 -39.22 33.37
N THR A 485 -9.63 -38.68 33.48
CA THR A 485 -9.08 -37.79 34.53
C THR A 485 -9.36 -36.28 34.34
N PRO A 486 -9.10 -35.42 35.36
CA PRO A 486 -9.61 -34.04 35.47
C PRO A 486 -9.07 -32.96 34.52
N ARG A 487 -8.31 -33.31 33.46
CA ARG A 487 -7.80 -32.33 32.47
C ARG A 487 -8.76 -32.05 31.31
N ASP A 488 -9.74 -32.91 31.09
CA ASP A 488 -10.72 -32.75 30.00
C ASP A 488 -11.89 -31.81 30.38
N ALA A 489 -12.03 -31.48 31.68
CA ALA A 489 -13.10 -30.62 32.18
C ALA A 489 -12.84 -29.11 31.96
N GLU A 490 -11.58 -28.66 31.87
CA GLU A 490 -11.25 -27.24 31.66
C GLU A 490 -11.38 -26.79 30.20
N HIS A 491 -11.21 -27.69 29.24
CA HIS A 491 -11.40 -27.37 27.82
C HIS A 491 -12.88 -27.23 27.44
N LEU A 492 -13.79 -27.88 28.17
CA LEU A 492 -15.23 -27.82 27.93
C LEU A 492 -15.89 -26.58 28.56
N THR A 493 -15.34 -26.03 29.65
CA THR A 493 -15.84 -24.79 30.27
C THR A 493 -15.45 -23.53 29.48
N MET A 494 -14.24 -23.49 28.91
CA MET A 494 -13.80 -22.40 28.01
C MET A 494 -14.61 -22.32 26.71
N ALA A 495 -15.02 -23.47 26.14
CA ALA A 495 -15.86 -23.51 24.94
C ALA A 495 -17.29 -22.99 25.19
N ARG A 496 -17.81 -23.17 26.42
CA ARG A 496 -19.17 -22.73 26.80
C ARG A 496 -19.24 -21.22 27.06
N GLN A 497 -18.17 -20.60 27.56
CA GLN A 497 -18.09 -19.14 27.74
C GLN A 497 -17.97 -18.37 26.41
N ARG A 498 -17.34 -18.94 25.38
CA ARG A 498 -17.27 -18.33 24.04
C ARG A 498 -18.58 -18.42 23.25
N SER A 499 -19.44 -19.40 23.53
CA SER A 499 -20.76 -19.52 22.88
C SER A 499 -21.77 -18.49 23.41
N ASN A 500 -21.73 -18.17 24.71
CA ASN A 500 -22.69 -17.25 25.33
C ASN A 500 -22.42 -15.76 25.05
N THR A 501 -21.23 -15.39 24.60
CA THR A 501 -20.90 -13.99 24.24
C THR A 501 -21.41 -13.62 22.84
N TYR A 502 -21.50 -14.57 21.90
CA TYR A 502 -22.09 -14.32 20.58
C TYR A 502 -23.62 -14.26 20.59
N SER A 503 -24.29 -14.89 21.55
CA SER A 503 -25.76 -14.83 21.68
C SER A 503 -26.25 -13.54 22.35
N ALA A 504 -25.40 -12.82 23.09
CA ALA A 504 -25.77 -11.59 23.80
C ALA A 504 -25.61 -10.31 22.95
N MET A 505 -24.86 -10.36 21.84
CA MET A 505 -24.70 -9.22 20.91
C MET A 505 -25.77 -9.17 19.80
N SER A 506 -26.51 -10.26 19.56
CA SER A 506 -27.61 -10.28 18.57
C SER A 506 -28.96 -9.78 19.10
N ASP A 507 -29.09 -9.54 20.41
CA ASP A 507 -30.35 -9.13 21.06
C ASP A 507 -30.46 -7.61 21.30
N TRP A 508 -29.46 -6.80 20.92
CA TRP A 508 -29.51 -5.33 21.07
C TRP A 508 -30.14 -4.60 19.86
N GLU A 509 -30.31 -5.25 18.69
CA GLU A 509 -30.86 -4.61 17.48
C GLU A 509 -32.39 -4.72 17.32
N ARG A 510 -33.12 -5.08 18.37
CA ARG A 510 -34.60 -5.06 18.35
C ARG A 510 -35.16 -4.07 19.37
N THR A 511 -35.09 -2.79 19.05
CA THR A 511 -36.00 -1.78 19.64
C THR A 511 -36.95 -1.26 18.56
N PRO A 512 -38.27 -1.38 18.73
CA PRO A 512 -39.23 -0.84 17.77
C PRO A 512 -39.33 0.69 17.93
N LEU A 513 -39.12 1.42 16.83
CA LEU A 513 -39.52 2.82 16.73
C LEU A 513 -41.05 2.92 16.88
N LEU A 514 -41.51 3.56 17.95
CA LEU A 514 -42.91 3.92 18.14
C LEU A 514 -43.31 5.07 17.18
N PRO A 515 -44.59 5.14 16.77
CA PRO A 515 -45.04 6.09 15.77
C PRO A 515 -45.50 7.42 16.38
N LYS A 516 -45.01 8.53 15.85
CA LYS A 516 -45.79 9.71 15.42
C LYS A 516 -44.89 10.72 14.73
#